data_AF-A0A7Z0MPJ0-F1
#
_entry.id   AF-A0A7Z0MPJ0-F1
#
_cell.length_a   1.000
_cell.length_b   1.000
_cell.length_c   1.000
_cell.angle_alpha   90.00
_cell.angle_beta   90.00
_cell.angle_gamma   90.00
#
_symmetry.space_group_name_H-M   'P 1'
#
loop_
_entity.id
_entity.type
_entity.pdbx_description
1 polymer ?
#
loop_
_entity_poly.entity_id
_entity_poly.type
_entity_poly.pdbx_seq_one_letter_code
_entity_poly.pdbx_strand_id
1 'polypeptide(L)'
;MANSSARLKESIQYIQRQLGKTRGDWLVADAEYLLSVANRRLHLMGDVSTTIEALKAADNRLRESGDTAAFKVRSQIAKEISAVKKVQVADVVGIYSQLEMLEEDVAKLGVFLPYSGKAKISNKHVKPLQQTLRE
;
A
#
# COMPACT_ATOMS: atom_id res chain seq x y z
N MET A 1 -37.81 -25.21 -51.68
CA MET A 1 -37.78 -24.90 -50.23
C MET A 1 -36.36 -24.87 -49.62
N ALA A 2 -35.27 -25.07 -50.38
CA ALA A 2 -33.90 -25.10 -49.83
C ALA A 2 -33.26 -23.73 -49.52
N ASN A 3 -33.75 -22.63 -50.12
CA ASN A 3 -33.13 -21.31 -50.00
C ASN A 3 -33.43 -20.58 -48.67
N SER A 4 -34.56 -20.89 -48.01
CA SER A 4 -34.92 -20.20 -46.76
C SER A 4 -34.04 -20.61 -45.58
N SER A 5 -33.63 -21.88 -45.50
CA SER A 5 -32.72 -22.35 -44.45
C SER A 5 -31.30 -21.78 -44.62
N ALA A 6 -30.85 -21.60 -45.87
CA ALA A 6 -29.57 -20.97 -46.18
C ALA A 6 -29.55 -19.49 -45.77
N ARG A 7 -30.59 -18.72 -46.12
CA ARG A 7 -30.72 -17.31 -45.70
C ARG A 7 -30.84 -17.13 -44.19
N LEU A 8 -31.52 -18.04 -43.52
CA LEU A 8 -31.62 -18.04 -42.05
C LEU A 8 -30.25 -18.30 -41.40
N LYS A 9 -29.49 -19.29 -41.90
CA LYS A 9 -28.13 -19.56 -41.42
C LYS A 9 -27.21 -18.36 -41.61
N GLU A 10 -27.29 -17.70 -42.76
CA GLU A 10 -26.49 -16.50 -43.05
C GLU A 10 -26.85 -15.33 -42.13
N SER A 11 -28.14 -15.12 -41.88
CA SER A 11 -28.64 -14.09 -40.94
C SER A 11 -28.19 -14.37 -39.50
N ILE A 12 -28.23 -15.63 -39.06
CA ILE A 12 -27.74 -16.04 -37.73
C ILE A 12 -26.23 -15.81 -37.62
N GLN A 13 -25.45 -16.20 -38.64
CA GLN A 13 -24.00 -15.96 -38.65
C GLN A 13 -23.67 -14.47 -38.64
N TYR A 14 -24.44 -13.65 -39.35
CA TYR A 14 -24.29 -12.19 -39.32
C TYR A 14 -24.53 -11.62 -37.92
N ILE A 15 -25.64 -11.99 -37.27
CA ILE A 15 -25.97 -11.57 -35.89
C ILE A 15 -24.89 -12.05 -34.91
N GLN A 16 -24.42 -13.29 -35.04
CA GLN A 16 -23.35 -13.83 -34.19
C GLN A 16 -22.04 -13.05 -34.33
N ARG A 17 -21.66 -12.65 -35.55
CA ARG A 17 -20.45 -11.83 -35.78
C ARG A 17 -20.59 -10.42 -35.19
N GLN A 18 -21.76 -9.79 -35.34
CA GLN A 18 -22.04 -8.48 -34.74
C GLN A 18 -21.99 -8.54 -33.22
N LEU A 19 -22.63 -9.54 -32.60
CA LEU A 19 -22.59 -9.77 -31.15
C LEU A 19 -21.18 -10.04 -30.64
N GLY A 20 -20.38 -10.82 -31.37
CA GLY A 20 -18.98 -11.08 -31.04
C GLY A 20 -18.14 -9.81 -31.02
N LYS A 21 -18.35 -8.91 -31.99
CA LYS A 21 -17.69 -7.61 -32.06
C LYS A 21 -18.09 -6.69 -30.90
N THR A 22 -19.39 -6.57 -30.63
CA THR A 22 -19.90 -5.76 -29.50
C THR A 22 -19.39 -6.28 -28.14
N ARG A 23 -19.26 -7.60 -27.97
CA ARG A 23 -18.68 -8.19 -26.76
C ARG A 23 -17.20 -7.85 -26.62
N GLY A 24 -16.43 -7.92 -27.72
CA GLY A 24 -15.03 -7.52 -27.73
C GLY A 24 -14.84 -6.05 -27.34
N ASP A 25 -15.63 -5.16 -27.94
CA ASP A 25 -15.59 -3.73 -27.65
C ASP A 25 -15.92 -3.42 -26.17
N TRP A 26 -16.90 -4.13 -25.60
CA TRP A 26 -17.21 -4.01 -24.17
C TRP A 26 -16.07 -4.50 -23.28
N LEU A 27 -15.41 -5.62 -23.62
CA LEU A 27 -14.28 -6.14 -22.86
C LEU A 27 -13.07 -5.20 -22.88
N VAL A 28 -12.85 -4.51 -24.01
CA VAL A 28 -11.80 -3.48 -24.12
C VAL A 28 -12.13 -2.28 -23.23
N ALA A 29 -13.39 -1.82 -23.23
CA ALA A 29 -13.83 -0.73 -22.35
C ALA A 29 -13.75 -1.09 -20.86
N ASP A 30 -14.08 -2.33 -20.49
CA ASP A 30 -13.94 -2.82 -19.11
C ASP A 30 -12.47 -2.86 -18.68
N ALA A 31 -11.57 -3.28 -19.58
CA ALA A 31 -10.14 -3.22 -19.33
C ALA A 31 -9.65 -1.78 -19.10
N GLU A 32 -10.06 -0.84 -19.93
CA GLU A 32 -9.72 0.59 -19.77
C GLU A 32 -10.21 1.14 -18.42
N TYR A 33 -11.44 0.79 -18.03
CA TYR A 33 -11.97 1.14 -16.72
C TYR A 33 -11.10 0.59 -15.58
N LEU A 34 -10.76 -0.71 -15.62
CA LEU A 34 -9.92 -1.35 -14.62
C LEU A 34 -8.52 -0.72 -14.53
N LEU A 35 -7.92 -0.35 -15.65
CA LEU A 35 -6.64 0.37 -15.68
C LEU A 35 -6.75 1.75 -15.01
N SER A 36 -7.82 2.49 -15.30
CA SER A 36 -8.04 3.81 -14.68
C SER A 36 -8.25 3.71 -13.16
N VAL A 37 -8.92 2.65 -12.69
CA VAL A 37 -9.11 2.37 -11.27
C VAL A 37 -7.80 1.97 -10.61
N ALA A 38 -7.01 1.09 -11.24
CA ALA A 38 -5.69 0.69 -10.77
C ALA A 38 -4.78 1.91 -10.58
N ASN A 39 -4.72 2.79 -11.58
CA ASN A 39 -3.91 4.00 -11.54
C ASN A 39 -4.32 4.94 -10.38
N ARG A 40 -5.63 5.18 -10.22
CA ARG A 40 -6.13 6.01 -9.12
C ARG A 40 -5.81 5.40 -7.75
N ARG A 41 -5.97 4.08 -7.58
CA ARG A 41 -5.67 3.41 -6.30
C ARG A 41 -4.20 3.45 -5.97
N LEU A 42 -3.33 3.20 -6.94
CA LEU A 42 -1.89 3.28 -6.76
C LEU A 42 -1.45 4.67 -6.30
N HIS A 43 -1.93 5.72 -6.97
CA HIS A 43 -1.54 7.09 -6.67
C HIS A 43 -2.15 7.65 -5.39
N LEU A 44 -3.40 7.29 -5.05
CA LEU A 44 -4.11 7.87 -3.91
C LEU A 44 -3.92 7.08 -2.62
N MET A 45 -3.89 5.75 -2.70
CA MET A 45 -3.91 4.88 -1.52
C MET A 45 -2.57 4.17 -1.30
N GLY A 46 -1.68 4.16 -2.30
CA GLY A 46 -0.45 3.36 -2.24
C GLY A 46 -0.72 1.86 -2.10
N ASP A 47 -1.94 1.42 -2.41
CA ASP A 47 -2.35 0.02 -2.25
C ASP A 47 -1.83 -0.79 -3.44
N VAL A 48 -0.59 -1.27 -3.28
CA VAL A 48 0.13 -2.09 -4.26
C VAL A 48 -0.61 -3.39 -4.55
N SER A 49 -1.20 -4.02 -3.52
CA SER A 49 -1.86 -5.33 -3.65
C SER A 49 -3.09 -5.23 -4.54
N THR A 50 -4.02 -4.32 -4.23
CA THR A 50 -5.24 -4.20 -5.03
C THR A 50 -4.99 -3.61 -6.40
N THR A 51 -3.96 -2.77 -6.56
CA THR A 51 -3.50 -2.30 -7.88
C THR A 51 -3.05 -3.46 -8.75
N ILE A 52 -2.23 -4.38 -8.22
CA ILE A 52 -1.77 -5.55 -8.99
C ILE A 52 -2.96 -6.43 -9.42
N GLU A 53 -3.94 -6.65 -8.55
CA GLU A 53 -5.13 -7.43 -8.90
C GLU A 53 -5.98 -6.74 -9.97
N ALA A 54 -6.14 -5.42 -9.90
CA ALA A 54 -6.84 -4.65 -10.93
C ALA A 54 -6.12 -4.70 -12.30
N LEU A 55 -4.78 -4.60 -12.31
CA LEU A 55 -3.97 -4.72 -13.54
C LEU A 55 -4.08 -6.13 -14.15
N LYS A 56 -4.08 -7.19 -13.33
CA LYS A 56 -4.30 -8.57 -13.82
C LYS A 56 -5.70 -8.76 -14.38
N ALA A 57 -6.71 -8.17 -13.74
CA ALA A 57 -8.09 -8.22 -14.24
C ALA A 57 -8.20 -7.53 -15.61
N ALA A 58 -7.56 -6.37 -15.79
CA ALA A 58 -7.48 -5.69 -17.09
C ALA A 58 -6.79 -6.55 -18.17
N ASP A 59 -5.65 -7.21 -17.85
CA ASP A 59 -4.98 -8.12 -18.79
C ASP A 59 -5.88 -9.28 -19.23
N ASN A 60 -6.65 -9.85 -18.29
CA ASN A 60 -7.59 -10.92 -18.58
C ASN A 60 -8.72 -10.45 -19.51
N ARG A 61 -9.29 -9.25 -19.29
CA ARG A 61 -10.33 -8.69 -20.16
C ARG A 61 -9.81 -8.45 -21.58
N LEU A 62 -8.60 -7.92 -21.70
CA LEU A 62 -7.93 -7.77 -23.00
C LEU A 62 -7.66 -9.12 -23.66
N ARG A 63 -7.29 -10.16 -22.90
CA ARG A 63 -7.12 -11.52 -23.44
C ARG A 63 -8.45 -12.09 -23.95
N GLU A 64 -9.53 -11.92 -23.20
CA GLU A 64 -10.87 -12.39 -23.56
C GLU A 64 -11.46 -11.64 -24.76
N SER A 65 -11.06 -10.38 -24.98
CA SER A 65 -11.52 -9.59 -26.12
C SER A 65 -11.13 -10.19 -27.48
N GLY A 66 -10.07 -11.00 -27.52
CA GLY A 66 -9.55 -11.61 -28.75
C GLY A 66 -8.95 -10.62 -29.75
N ASP A 67 -8.79 -9.35 -29.37
CA ASP A 67 -8.20 -8.33 -30.24
C ASP A 67 -6.67 -8.45 -30.29
N THR A 68 -6.13 -8.47 -31.51
CA THR A 68 -4.68 -8.49 -31.76
C THR A 68 -4.01 -7.16 -31.41
N ALA A 69 -4.72 -6.03 -31.49
CA ALA A 69 -4.20 -4.73 -31.11
C ALA A 69 -3.94 -4.64 -29.59
N ALA A 70 -4.71 -5.38 -28.80
CA ALA A 70 -4.57 -5.45 -27.35
C ALA A 70 -3.23 -6.05 -26.90
N PHE A 71 -2.52 -6.81 -27.76
CA PHE A 71 -1.25 -7.43 -27.41
C PHE A 71 -0.20 -6.39 -26.95
N LYS A 72 -0.14 -5.23 -27.62
CA LYS A 72 0.77 -4.15 -27.23
C LYS A 72 0.45 -3.61 -25.84
N VAL A 73 -0.83 -3.46 -25.52
CA VAL A 73 -1.31 -2.98 -24.22
C VAL A 73 -0.98 -3.99 -23.13
N ARG A 74 -1.25 -5.28 -23.37
CA ARG A 74 -0.92 -6.38 -22.44
C ARG A 74 0.57 -6.44 -22.09
N SER A 75 1.45 -6.20 -23.07
CA SER A 75 2.90 -6.09 -22.81
C SER A 75 3.24 -4.93 -21.87
N GLN A 76 2.57 -3.78 -22.01
CA GLN A 76 2.77 -2.64 -21.10
C GLN A 76 2.24 -2.94 -19.70
N ILE A 77 1.05 -3.57 -19.59
CA ILE A 77 0.48 -3.99 -18.30
C ILE A 77 1.45 -4.94 -17.57
N ALA A 78 2.07 -5.88 -18.28
CA ALA A 78 3.04 -6.80 -17.66
C ALA A 78 4.28 -6.08 -17.11
N LYS A 79 4.77 -5.05 -17.82
CA LYS A 79 5.86 -4.19 -17.33
C LYS A 79 5.43 -3.40 -16.11
N GLU A 80 4.22 -2.87 -16.12
CA GLU A 80 3.68 -2.07 -15.04
C GLU A 80 3.45 -2.90 -13.77
N ILE A 81 2.89 -4.11 -13.88
CA ILE A 81 2.81 -5.07 -12.77
C ILE A 81 4.20 -5.33 -12.18
N SER A 82 5.22 -5.49 -13.04
CA SER A 82 6.60 -5.73 -12.60
C SER A 82 7.22 -4.50 -11.93
N ALA A 83 6.84 -3.29 -12.34
CA ALA A 83 7.27 -2.04 -11.71
C ALA A 83 6.61 -1.84 -10.35
N VAL A 84 5.28 -2.02 -10.28
CA VAL A 84 4.49 -1.88 -9.06
C VAL A 84 4.92 -2.89 -7.99
N LYS A 85 5.28 -4.13 -8.37
CA LYS A 85 5.83 -5.12 -7.43
C LYS A 85 7.17 -4.73 -6.80
N LYS A 86 7.95 -3.84 -7.43
CA LYS A 86 9.22 -3.37 -6.85
C LYS A 86 9.02 -2.31 -5.78
N VAL A 87 7.81 -1.75 -5.68
CA VAL A 87 7.47 -0.79 -4.63
C VAL A 87 7.42 -1.54 -3.31
N GLN A 88 8.35 -1.24 -2.41
CA GLN A 88 8.32 -1.74 -1.04
C GLN A 88 7.23 -1.02 -0.27
N VAL A 89 6.24 -1.77 0.20
CA VAL A 89 5.22 -1.27 1.12
C VAL A 89 5.87 -1.21 2.50
N ALA A 90 5.71 -0.08 3.20
CA ALA A 90 6.21 0.05 4.57
C ALA A 90 5.44 -0.92 5.49
N ASP A 91 6.17 -1.72 6.28
CA ASP A 91 5.57 -2.54 7.33
C ASP A 91 5.20 -1.63 8.51
N VAL A 92 4.04 -0.99 8.40
CA VAL A 92 3.55 -0.04 9.41
C VAL A 92 3.39 -0.71 10.78
N VAL A 93 3.01 -2.00 10.80
CA VAL A 93 2.85 -2.75 12.06
C VAL A 93 4.21 -2.97 12.71
N GLY A 94 5.20 -3.45 11.94
CA GLY A 94 6.56 -3.64 12.44
C GLY A 94 7.20 -2.33 12.91
N ILE A 95 7.00 -1.23 12.17
CA ILE A 95 7.48 0.10 12.56
C ILE A 95 6.79 0.57 13.84
N TYR A 96 5.47 0.38 13.98
CA TYR A 96 4.73 0.77 15.18
C TYR A 96 5.22 -0.01 16.40
N SER A 97 5.40 -1.31 16.29
CA SER A 97 5.95 -2.13 17.38
C SER A 97 7.37 -1.72 17.78
N GLN A 98 8.22 -1.33 16.81
CA GLN A 98 9.54 -0.77 17.13
C GLN A 98 9.45 0.57 17.87
N LEU A 99 8.49 1.42 17.49
CA LEU A 99 8.25 2.70 18.17
C LEU A 99 7.74 2.51 19.60
N GLU A 100 6.84 1.55 19.83
CA GLU A 100 6.32 1.21 21.16
C GLU A 100 7.44 0.68 22.07
N MET A 101 8.30 -0.20 21.56
CA MET A 101 9.48 -0.65 22.30
C MET A 101 10.44 0.51 22.63
N LEU A 102 10.66 1.42 21.70
CA LEU A 102 11.52 2.58 21.91
C LEU A 102 10.92 3.54 22.96
N GLU A 103 9.60 3.70 22.97
CA GLU A 103 8.88 4.47 24.01
C GLU A 103 9.14 3.88 25.40
N GLU A 104 8.99 2.56 25.56
CA GLU A 104 9.27 1.88 26.82
C GLU A 104 10.73 2.05 27.26
N ASP A 105 11.68 1.98 26.32
CA ASP A 105 13.09 2.12 26.63
C ASP A 105 13.46 3.55 27.02
N VAL A 106 12.85 4.55 26.37
CA VAL A 106 12.98 5.96 26.78
C VAL A 106 12.40 6.18 28.17
N ALA A 107 11.27 5.56 28.51
CA ALA A 107 10.69 5.64 29.86
C ALA A 107 11.60 5.05 30.95
N LYS A 108 12.47 4.09 30.60
CA LYS A 108 13.47 3.48 31.51
C LYS A 108 14.74 4.31 31.66
N LEU A 109 14.97 5.32 30.82
CA LEU A 109 16.14 6.19 30.94
C LEU A 109 16.01 7.06 32.20
N GLY A 110 16.93 6.84 33.15
CA GLY A 110 17.02 7.67 34.34
C GLY A 110 17.33 9.12 33.96
N VAL A 111 16.44 10.04 34.34
CA VAL A 111 16.64 11.48 34.14
C VAL A 111 17.83 11.92 34.98
N PHE A 112 18.99 12.11 34.35
CA PHE A 112 20.12 12.77 34.98
C PHE A 112 19.84 14.27 34.99
N LEU A 113 19.50 14.82 36.16
CA LEU A 113 19.39 16.26 36.38
C LEU A 113 20.74 16.79 36.90
N PRO A 114 21.66 17.26 36.03
CA PRO A 114 23.00 17.73 36.44
C PRO A 114 22.98 18.98 37.34
N TYR A 115 21.84 19.65 37.50
CA TYR A 115 21.68 20.83 38.34
C TYR A 115 20.43 20.79 39.22
N SER A 116 20.17 19.67 39.91
CA SER A 116 19.39 19.76 41.16
C SER A 116 20.27 20.48 42.18
N GLY A 117 19.98 21.77 42.41
CA GLY A 117 20.71 22.67 43.30
C GLY A 117 21.10 22.03 44.63
N LYS A 118 22.35 22.32 45.04
CA LYS A 118 23.02 21.86 46.25
C LYS A 118 22.13 21.92 47.50
N ALA A 119 21.87 20.77 48.12
CA ALA A 119 21.48 20.69 49.54
C ALA A 119 22.71 20.39 50.41
N LYS A 120 23.57 21.39 50.58
CA LYS A 120 24.49 21.55 51.73
C LYS A 120 24.39 23.06 52.01
N ILE A 121 23.97 23.56 53.17
CA ILE A 121 24.61 23.53 54.50
C ILE A 121 23.51 23.89 55.55
N SER A 122 23.37 23.23 56.70
CA SER A 122 23.79 23.72 58.04
C SER A 122 22.95 22.91 59.04
N ASN A 123 23.46 22.23 60.06
CA ASN A 123 24.09 22.87 61.21
C ASN A 123 24.86 21.80 62.03
N LYS A 124 26.20 21.86 62.04
CA LYS A 124 27.00 21.13 63.02
C LYS A 124 27.06 22.03 64.25
N HIS A 125 26.30 21.71 65.29
CA HIS A 125 26.39 22.38 66.58
C HIS A 125 27.83 22.22 67.10
N VAL A 126 28.60 23.31 67.04
CA VAL A 126 29.93 23.42 67.62
C VAL A 126 29.74 23.60 69.12
N LYS A 127 30.12 22.60 69.92
CA LYS A 127 30.35 22.79 71.37
C LYS A 127 31.61 23.63 71.53
N PRO A 128 31.59 24.77 72.25
CA PRO A 128 32.82 25.41 72.65
C PRO A 128 33.40 24.65 73.85
N LEU A 129 34.67 24.25 73.73
CA LEU A 129 35.49 23.89 74.89
C LEU A 129 35.72 25.16 75.72
N GLN A 130 35.27 25.15 76.97
CA GLN A 130 36.07 25.72 78.06
C GLN A 130 36.04 24.74 79.25
N GLN A 131 37.24 24.28 79.57
CA GLN A 131 37.57 23.51 80.75
C GLN A 131 38.71 24.27 81.42
N THR A 132 38.42 24.97 82.51
CA THR A 132 39.36 25.43 83.57
C THR A 132 38.50 26.02 84.69
N LEU A 133 38.67 25.83 85.99
CA LEU A 133 39.45 24.96 86.88
C LEU A 133 39.17 25.52 88.30
N ARG A 134 38.84 24.68 89.30
CA ARG A 134 38.79 24.97 90.78
C ARG A 134 37.75 26.02 91.22
N GLU A 135 37.10 25.94 92.39
CA GLU A 135 37.31 25.22 93.66
C GLU A 135 36.05 24.46 94.09
#